data_AF-A0A952PHA9-F1
#
_entry.id   AF-A0A952PHA9-F1
#
_cell.length_a   1.000
_cell.length_b   1.000
_cell.length_c   1.000
_cell.angle_alpha   90.00
_cell.angle_beta   90.00
_cell.angle_gamma   90.00
#
_symmetry.space_group_name_H-M   'P 1'
#
loop_
_entity.id
_entity.type
_entity.pdbx_description
1 polymer ?
#
loop_
_entity_poly.entity_id
_entity_poly.type
_entity_poly.pdbx_seq_one_letter_code
_entity_poly.pdbx_strand_id
1 'polypeptide(L)'
;MTRRSTKFTLLFLAFTLLQSLPAASQDVYQLALQVYKQKDYVRAGDAFYKITSLTPDNVDAYVYYANCLNMQRKTDEAMRAYWYVVRTFPSSRKGYEIKEFLKRSDRQYSQHLNDPSYAVFGTKKFAEGRSTGSSVAVRSGSTRSSGDVVDVILKIVPPLKNRPQVSATLVDQAKTALREYPPELLKKVRCKIWLTPTMVDKEPGMENQQPAGYMEGHTYKDCPGMFYSGGIVVCEYTIGNGFDWDRVDDPIGTLHHELGHAIDYYMGTISETEEYKHAYLLDCGQIRDDYVRSKIAYYLQKDVRGPHECFAELMCAKFGGRSGAKDKTTDMVDASFPLTKKVIEKRLDAVSPKKN
;
A
#
# COMPACT_ATOMS: atom_id res chain seq x y z
N MET A 1 71.40 1.60 -10.72
CA MET A 1 70.82 1.93 -9.41
C MET A 1 69.55 2.77 -9.62
N THR A 2 68.45 2.38 -8.97
CA THR A 2 67.25 3.17 -8.55
C THR A 2 66.44 3.97 -9.60
N ARG A 3 65.25 3.54 -10.06
CA ARG A 3 63.85 3.50 -9.50
C ARG A 3 63.03 4.81 -9.60
N ARG A 4 61.78 4.65 -10.11
CA ARG A 4 60.54 5.48 -9.98
C ARG A 4 60.39 6.70 -10.91
N SER A 5 59.20 7.10 -11.41
CA SER A 5 57.83 6.54 -11.45
C SER A 5 56.93 7.44 -12.33
N THR A 6 56.00 6.81 -13.07
CA THR A 6 54.63 7.25 -13.49
C THR A 6 54.19 8.71 -13.32
N LYS A 7 53.59 9.27 -14.39
CA LYS A 7 52.19 9.78 -14.44
C LYS A 7 51.84 10.22 -15.87
N PHE A 8 51.03 9.42 -16.58
CA PHE A 8 50.30 9.85 -17.78
C PHE A 8 48.84 10.00 -17.34
N THR A 9 48.37 11.24 -17.21
CA THR A 9 46.98 11.55 -16.91
C THR A 9 46.30 11.84 -18.23
N LEU A 10 45.51 10.89 -18.74
CA LEU A 10 44.61 11.11 -19.86
C LEU A 10 43.42 11.96 -19.37
N LEU A 11 43.32 13.17 -19.91
CA LEU A 11 42.09 13.95 -19.97
C LEU A 11 41.57 13.82 -21.41
N PHE A 12 40.27 13.53 -21.55
CA PHE A 12 39.41 13.48 -22.74
C PHE A 12 38.72 12.13 -22.92
N LEU A 13 37.54 12.00 -22.33
CA LEU A 13 36.34 11.59 -23.07
C LEU A 13 35.11 12.01 -22.27
N ALA A 14 34.64 13.22 -22.56
CA ALA A 14 33.23 13.52 -22.44
C ALA A 14 32.48 12.73 -23.52
N PHE A 15 31.27 12.30 -23.18
CA PHE A 15 30.30 11.56 -23.98
C PHE A 15 30.27 10.03 -23.80
N THR A 16 29.07 9.55 -23.42
CA THR A 16 28.60 8.17 -23.23
C THR A 16 28.95 7.45 -21.92
N LEU A 17 28.13 7.65 -20.88
CA LEU A 17 27.62 6.53 -20.08
C LEU A 17 26.36 6.94 -19.28
N LEU A 18 25.25 7.17 -19.96
CA LEU A 18 23.92 7.15 -19.34
C LEU A 18 23.08 6.08 -20.05
N GLN A 19 23.49 4.82 -19.88
CA GLN A 19 22.74 3.60 -20.24
C GLN A 19 23.54 2.36 -19.79
N SER A 20 23.35 1.87 -18.57
CA SER A 20 23.78 0.49 -18.21
C SER A 20 23.16 -0.11 -16.94
N LEU A 21 22.05 0.41 -16.40
CA LEU A 21 21.33 -0.27 -15.31
C LEU A 21 20.34 -1.40 -15.73
N PRO A 22 19.81 -1.48 -16.96
CA PRO A 22 18.98 -2.64 -17.36
C PRO A 22 19.79 -3.90 -17.70
N ALA A 23 21.08 -3.76 -18.03
CA ALA A 23 21.92 -4.90 -18.41
C ALA A 23 22.28 -5.78 -17.20
N ALA A 24 22.62 -5.17 -16.06
CA ALA A 24 23.02 -5.91 -14.86
C ALA A 24 21.89 -6.76 -14.26
N SER A 25 20.63 -6.27 -14.26
CA SER A 25 19.48 -7.03 -13.76
C SER A 25 19.12 -8.20 -14.69
N GLN A 26 19.20 -8.00 -16.00
CA GLN A 26 19.00 -9.04 -17.00
C GLN A 26 20.08 -10.13 -16.90
N ASP A 27 21.35 -9.74 -16.69
CA ASP A 27 22.47 -10.66 -16.53
C ASP A 27 22.33 -11.53 -15.26
N VAL A 28 21.90 -10.93 -14.14
CA VAL A 28 21.66 -11.65 -12.88
C VAL A 28 20.48 -12.62 -13.00
N TYR A 29 19.43 -12.25 -13.73
CA TYR A 29 18.28 -13.13 -14.00
C TYR A 29 18.67 -14.34 -14.88
N GLN A 30 19.46 -14.13 -15.93
CA GLN A 30 19.95 -15.23 -16.76
C GLN A 30 20.88 -16.17 -15.98
N LEU A 31 21.73 -15.64 -15.10
CA LEU A 31 22.55 -16.46 -14.22
C LEU A 31 21.70 -17.29 -13.24
N ALA A 32 20.67 -16.70 -12.63
CA ALA A 32 19.74 -17.41 -11.76
C ALA A 32 19.03 -18.57 -12.50
N LEU A 33 18.63 -18.36 -13.75
CA LEU A 33 18.06 -19.41 -14.61
C LEU A 33 19.06 -20.52 -14.94
N GLN A 34 20.34 -20.21 -15.15
CA GLN A 34 21.38 -21.23 -15.37
C GLN A 34 21.57 -22.11 -14.12
N VAL A 35 21.65 -21.49 -12.94
CA VAL A 35 21.74 -22.20 -11.65
C VAL A 35 20.50 -23.06 -11.40
N TYR A 36 19.32 -22.55 -11.75
CA TYR A 36 18.06 -23.30 -11.69
C TYR A 36 18.07 -24.54 -12.61
N LYS A 37 18.56 -24.41 -13.85
CA LYS A 37 18.70 -25.53 -14.81
C LYS A 37 19.69 -26.60 -14.32
N GLN A 38 20.72 -26.19 -13.57
CA GLN A 38 21.64 -27.10 -12.89
C GLN A 38 21.03 -27.80 -11.66
N LYS A 39 19.77 -27.51 -11.32
CA LYS A 39 19.01 -28.05 -10.19
C LYS A 39 19.57 -27.66 -8.81
N ASP A 40 20.42 -26.63 -8.75
CA ASP A 40 20.86 -26.02 -7.50
C ASP A 40 19.77 -25.04 -7.02
N TYR A 41 18.68 -25.61 -6.52
CA TYR A 41 17.48 -24.85 -6.15
C TYR A 41 17.69 -23.94 -4.93
N VAL A 42 18.72 -24.18 -4.11
CA VAL A 42 19.05 -23.32 -2.98
C VAL A 42 19.65 -22.02 -3.50
N ARG A 43 20.72 -22.10 -4.30
CA ARG A 43 21.36 -20.90 -4.85
C ARG A 43 20.49 -20.19 -5.88
N ALA A 44 19.73 -20.93 -6.67
CA ALA A 44 18.75 -20.33 -7.58
C ALA A 44 17.66 -19.58 -6.80
N GLY A 45 17.12 -20.17 -5.72
CA GLY A 45 16.13 -19.53 -4.85
C GLY A 45 16.64 -18.22 -4.25
N ASP A 46 17.86 -18.22 -3.70
CA ASP A 46 18.48 -17.00 -3.16
C ASP A 46 18.69 -15.93 -4.23
N ALA A 47 19.08 -16.34 -5.44
CA ALA A 47 19.25 -15.43 -6.57
C ALA A 47 17.92 -14.83 -7.03
N PHE A 48 16.87 -15.65 -7.19
CA PHE A 48 15.54 -15.16 -7.54
C PHE A 48 14.93 -14.28 -6.46
N TYR A 49 15.10 -14.64 -5.18
CA TYR A 49 14.71 -13.77 -4.07
C TYR A 49 15.42 -12.41 -4.13
N LYS A 50 16.73 -12.39 -4.38
CA LYS A 50 17.45 -11.12 -4.58
C LYS A 50 16.92 -10.33 -5.78
N ILE A 51 16.60 -11.01 -6.88
CA ILE A 51 16.00 -10.36 -8.05
C ILE A 51 14.64 -9.75 -7.70
N THR A 52 13.80 -10.38 -6.87
CA THR A 52 12.55 -9.75 -6.42
C THR A 52 12.77 -8.48 -5.59
N SER A 53 13.92 -8.36 -4.91
CA SER A 53 14.30 -7.13 -4.20
C SER A 53 14.87 -6.06 -5.14
N LEU A 54 15.52 -6.46 -6.23
CA LEU A 54 16.13 -5.56 -7.22
C LEU A 54 15.14 -5.09 -8.29
N THR A 55 14.21 -5.96 -8.69
CA THR A 55 13.17 -5.73 -9.70
C THR A 55 11.84 -6.27 -9.15
N PRO A 56 11.13 -5.51 -8.30
CA PRO A 56 9.91 -5.96 -7.64
C PRO A 56 8.73 -6.22 -8.58
N ASP A 57 8.80 -5.75 -9.82
CA ASP A 57 7.84 -5.96 -10.91
C ASP A 57 8.13 -7.24 -11.72
N ASN A 58 9.29 -7.87 -11.54
CA ASN A 58 9.65 -9.11 -12.22
C ASN A 58 8.89 -10.30 -11.63
N VAL A 59 7.65 -10.47 -12.09
CA VAL A 59 6.75 -11.55 -11.66
C VAL A 59 7.38 -12.94 -11.83
N ASP A 60 8.16 -13.14 -12.90
CA ASP A 60 8.83 -14.42 -13.13
C ASP A 60 9.82 -14.75 -12.02
N ALA A 61 10.54 -13.78 -11.46
CA ALA A 61 11.46 -14.01 -10.34
C ALA A 61 10.72 -14.53 -9.09
N TYR A 62 9.53 -14.00 -8.78
CA TYR A 62 8.70 -14.51 -7.69
C TYR A 62 8.23 -15.95 -7.94
N VAL A 63 7.82 -16.25 -9.18
CA VAL A 63 7.40 -17.60 -9.58
C VAL A 63 8.56 -18.58 -9.51
N TYR A 64 9.75 -18.21 -10.02
CA TYR A 64 10.93 -19.06 -9.94
C TYR A 64 11.42 -19.26 -8.51
N TYR A 65 11.30 -18.27 -7.63
CA TYR A 65 11.53 -18.43 -6.21
C TYR A 65 10.58 -19.46 -5.58
N ALA A 66 9.27 -19.36 -5.85
CA ALA A 66 8.28 -20.33 -5.39
C ALA A 66 8.58 -21.76 -5.91
N ASN A 67 8.96 -21.88 -7.19
CA ASN A 67 9.39 -23.13 -7.79
C ASN A 67 10.62 -23.71 -7.08
N CYS A 68 11.64 -22.89 -6.79
CA CYS A 68 12.83 -23.33 -6.07
C CYS A 68 12.50 -23.88 -4.68
N LEU A 69 11.63 -23.20 -3.92
CA LEU A 69 11.16 -23.67 -2.62
C LEU A 69 10.41 -25.00 -2.74
N ASN A 70 9.56 -25.15 -3.75
CA ASN A 70 8.83 -26.38 -4.00
C ASN A 70 9.78 -27.55 -4.33
N MET A 71 10.79 -27.31 -5.17
CA MET A 71 11.81 -28.31 -5.51
C MET A 71 12.71 -28.68 -4.33
N GLN A 72 12.88 -27.77 -3.36
CA GLN A 72 13.51 -28.05 -2.06
C GLN A 72 12.58 -28.78 -1.07
N ARG A 73 11.35 -29.13 -1.46
CA ARG A 73 10.29 -29.69 -0.59
C ARG A 73 9.86 -28.78 0.56
N LYS A 74 10.10 -27.47 0.45
CA LYS A 74 9.59 -26.45 1.39
C LYS A 74 8.18 -26.02 0.99
N THR A 75 7.24 -26.96 1.06
CA THR A 75 5.89 -26.82 0.46
C THR A 75 5.12 -25.63 1.02
N ASP A 76 5.18 -25.36 2.33
CA ASP A 76 4.46 -24.25 2.95
C ASP A 76 5.01 -22.89 2.52
N GLU A 77 6.33 -22.76 2.41
CA GLU A 77 6.99 -21.54 1.93
C GLU A 77 6.70 -21.32 0.44
N ALA A 78 6.73 -22.39 -0.36
CA ALA A 78 6.37 -22.33 -1.78
C ALA A 78 4.92 -21.90 -1.98
N MET A 79 3.99 -22.46 -1.19
CA MET A 79 2.57 -22.11 -1.21
C MET A 79 2.37 -20.63 -0.89
N ARG A 80 3.07 -20.11 0.14
CA ARG A 80 3.09 -18.66 0.44
C ARG A 80 3.58 -17.82 -0.72
N ALA A 81 4.67 -18.22 -1.37
CA ALA A 81 5.22 -17.49 -2.50
C ALA A 81 4.29 -17.51 -3.73
N TYR A 82 3.64 -18.63 -4.05
CA TYR A 82 2.67 -18.70 -5.15
C TYR A 82 1.44 -17.83 -4.90
N TRP A 83 0.89 -17.89 -3.70
CA TRP A 83 -0.25 -17.07 -3.33
C TRP A 83 0.09 -15.58 -3.25
N TYR A 84 1.33 -15.23 -2.88
CA TYR A 84 1.82 -13.86 -3.01
C TYR A 84 1.76 -13.40 -4.47
N VAL A 85 2.21 -14.23 -5.43
CA VAL A 85 2.13 -13.89 -6.86
C VAL A 85 0.69 -13.64 -7.30
N VAL A 86 -0.26 -14.49 -6.88
CA VAL A 86 -1.69 -14.34 -7.22
C VAL A 86 -2.30 -13.06 -6.64
N ARG A 87 -1.83 -12.63 -5.46
CA ARG A 87 -2.36 -11.45 -4.78
C ARG A 87 -1.74 -10.14 -5.24
N THR A 88 -0.44 -10.14 -5.44
CA THR A 88 0.33 -8.93 -5.78
C THR A 88 0.32 -8.66 -7.28
N PHE A 89 0.25 -9.70 -8.10
CA PHE A 89 0.26 -9.58 -9.57
C PHE A 89 -0.96 -10.23 -10.23
N PRO A 90 -2.20 -9.95 -9.78
CA PRO A 90 -3.41 -10.66 -10.22
C PRO A 90 -3.73 -10.48 -11.71
N SER A 91 -3.28 -9.37 -12.30
CA SER A 91 -3.47 -9.02 -13.72
C SER A 91 -2.34 -9.51 -14.63
N SER A 92 -1.24 -10.03 -14.08
CA SER A 92 -0.15 -10.58 -14.88
C SER A 92 -0.54 -11.95 -15.44
N ARG A 93 -0.05 -12.27 -16.65
CA ARG A 93 -0.24 -13.61 -17.24
C ARG A 93 0.19 -14.72 -16.27
N LYS A 94 1.32 -14.53 -15.58
CA LYS A 94 1.86 -15.46 -14.59
C LYS A 94 0.97 -15.57 -13.35
N GLY A 95 0.43 -14.46 -12.85
CA GLY A 95 -0.53 -14.45 -11.75
C GLY A 95 -1.79 -15.27 -12.08
N TYR A 96 -2.33 -15.12 -13.29
CA TYR A 96 -3.44 -15.95 -13.75
C TYR A 96 -3.07 -17.44 -13.87
N GLU A 97 -1.92 -17.75 -14.50
CA GLU A 97 -1.43 -19.13 -14.63
C GLU A 97 -1.26 -19.81 -13.25
N ILE A 98 -0.68 -19.11 -12.28
CA ILE A 98 -0.51 -19.63 -10.92
C ILE A 98 -1.86 -19.77 -10.20
N LYS A 99 -2.80 -18.83 -10.36
CA LYS A 99 -4.15 -18.94 -9.78
C LYS A 99 -4.87 -20.18 -10.29
N GLU A 100 -4.85 -20.44 -11.59
CA GLU A 100 -5.45 -21.64 -12.20
C GLU A 100 -4.71 -22.93 -11.81
N PHE A 101 -3.40 -22.88 -11.58
CA PHE A 101 -2.64 -23.98 -11.00
C PHE A 101 -3.07 -24.26 -9.55
N LEU A 102 -3.18 -23.24 -8.70
CA LEU A 102 -3.58 -23.37 -7.30
C LEU A 102 -5.00 -23.88 -7.14
N LYS A 103 -5.96 -23.46 -7.98
CA LYS A 103 -7.33 -24.02 -7.97
C LYS A 103 -7.38 -25.55 -8.09
N ARG A 104 -6.43 -26.13 -8.82
CA ARG A 104 -6.36 -27.59 -9.09
C ARG A 104 -5.49 -28.33 -8.10
N SER A 105 -4.47 -27.67 -7.54
CA SER A 105 -3.40 -28.31 -6.76
C SER A 105 -3.47 -28.02 -5.26
N ASP A 106 -4.02 -26.87 -4.86
CA ASP A 106 -4.16 -26.46 -3.47
C ASP A 106 -5.46 -27.01 -2.89
N ARG A 107 -5.34 -28.05 -2.06
CA ARG A 107 -6.48 -28.66 -1.35
C ARG A 107 -7.19 -27.70 -0.41
N GLN A 108 -6.50 -26.65 0.04
CA GLN A 108 -7.02 -25.63 0.94
C GLN A 108 -7.23 -24.29 0.22
N TYR A 109 -7.45 -24.31 -1.10
CA TYR A 109 -7.58 -23.11 -1.93
C TYR A 109 -8.46 -22.02 -1.32
N SER A 110 -9.68 -22.36 -0.86
CA SER A 110 -10.59 -21.39 -0.25
C SER A 110 -10.07 -20.80 1.07
N GLN A 111 -9.35 -21.59 1.87
CA GLN A 111 -8.72 -21.09 3.10
C GLN A 111 -7.55 -20.18 2.75
N HIS A 112 -6.63 -20.65 1.91
CA HIS A 112 -5.46 -19.86 1.53
C HIS A 112 -5.81 -18.61 0.75
N LEU A 113 -6.89 -18.59 -0.04
CA LEU A 113 -7.41 -17.39 -0.71
C LEU A 113 -7.86 -16.32 0.30
N ASN A 114 -8.41 -16.73 1.44
CA ASN A 114 -8.94 -15.85 2.48
C ASN A 114 -7.96 -15.60 3.64
N ASP A 115 -6.80 -16.27 3.65
CA ASP A 115 -5.78 -16.12 4.68
C ASP A 115 -4.79 -14.99 4.31
N PRO A 116 -4.78 -13.87 5.04
CA PRO A 116 -3.95 -12.71 4.73
C PRO A 116 -2.44 -12.97 4.95
N SER A 117 -2.06 -14.03 5.68
CA SER A 117 -0.65 -14.39 5.85
C SER A 117 0.04 -14.77 4.53
N TYR A 118 -0.76 -15.16 3.53
CA TYR A 118 -0.30 -15.48 2.18
C TYR A 118 -0.15 -14.24 1.27
N ALA A 119 -0.34 -13.03 1.79
CA ALA A 119 -0.04 -11.76 1.12
C ALA A 119 1.37 -11.22 1.47
N VAL A 120 2.13 -11.93 2.30
CA VAL A 120 3.49 -11.55 2.72
C VAL A 120 4.53 -12.31 1.92
N PHE A 121 5.47 -11.60 1.30
CA PHE A 121 6.57 -12.22 0.54
C PHE A 121 7.79 -12.48 1.42
N GLY A 122 8.25 -13.73 1.43
CA GLY A 122 9.40 -14.19 2.18
C GLY A 122 9.08 -14.42 3.65
N THR A 123 9.42 -15.61 4.16
CA THR A 123 9.31 -15.90 5.60
C THR A 123 10.64 -16.37 6.13
N LYS A 124 11.23 -15.64 7.08
CA LYS A 124 12.12 -16.24 8.07
C LYS A 124 11.34 -16.37 9.39
N LYS A 125 10.99 -17.62 9.71
CA LYS A 125 10.53 -18.20 10.99
C LYS A 125 9.91 -17.23 12.02
N PHE A 126 8.59 -17.31 12.17
CA PHE A 126 7.95 -17.14 13.48
C PHE A 126 8.18 -18.44 14.29
N ALA A 127 9.00 -18.36 15.34
CA ALA A 127 9.17 -19.44 16.31
C ALA A 127 8.41 -19.09 17.59
N GLU A 128 7.64 -20.06 18.06
CA GLU A 128 6.82 -20.04 19.27
C GLU A 128 7.65 -19.84 20.54
N GLY A 129 7.09 -19.12 21.51
CA GLY A 129 7.67 -18.92 22.83
C GLY A 129 6.57 -18.69 23.87
N ARG A 130 6.04 -19.80 24.40
CA ARG A 130 5.13 -19.87 25.55
C ARG A 130 5.90 -19.48 26.81
N SER A 131 5.37 -18.55 27.61
CA SER A 131 5.83 -18.31 28.99
C SER A 131 4.65 -17.93 29.88
N THR A 132 4.20 -18.92 30.64
CA THR A 132 3.37 -18.81 31.83
C THR A 132 4.14 -18.12 32.96
N GLY A 133 3.53 -17.14 33.63
CA GLY A 133 4.09 -16.54 34.84
C GLY A 133 3.11 -15.55 35.47
N SER A 134 2.41 -16.02 36.49
CA SER A 134 1.41 -15.30 37.26
C SER A 134 2.06 -14.45 38.36
N SER A 135 1.60 -13.21 38.59
CA SER A 135 1.66 -12.57 39.92
C SER A 135 0.65 -11.42 40.06
N VAL A 136 -0.46 -11.75 40.71
CA VAL A 136 -1.20 -11.00 41.75
C VAL A 136 -1.39 -9.48 41.64
N ALA A 137 -2.63 -9.15 41.26
CA ALA A 137 -3.57 -8.13 41.77
C ALA A 137 -3.09 -6.91 42.60
N VAL A 138 -3.52 -5.72 42.13
CA VAL A 138 -4.21 -4.73 42.98
C VAL A 138 -5.48 -4.27 42.25
N ARG A 139 -6.62 -4.38 42.93
CA ARG A 139 -7.93 -3.94 42.45
C ARG A 139 -8.04 -2.41 42.55
N SER A 140 -8.57 -1.80 41.50
CA SER A 140 -9.39 -0.59 41.62
C SER A 140 -10.50 -0.71 40.58
N GLY A 141 -11.73 -0.77 41.08
CA GLY A 141 -12.92 -0.85 40.26
C GLY A 141 -13.10 0.45 39.49
N SER A 142 -12.94 0.38 38.18
CA SER A 142 -13.57 1.30 37.26
C SER A 142 -14.28 0.42 36.24
N THR A 143 -15.60 0.55 36.20
CA THR A 143 -16.43 0.04 35.10
C THR A 143 -15.80 0.49 33.79
N ARG A 144 -15.09 -0.43 33.11
CA ARG A 144 -14.54 -0.18 31.77
C ARG A 144 -15.72 0.16 30.88
N SER A 145 -15.90 1.44 30.56
CA SER A 145 -16.59 1.79 29.33
C SER A 145 -15.85 1.04 28.22
N SER A 146 -16.60 0.37 27.36
CA SER A 146 -16.07 -0.09 26.08
C SER A 146 -15.40 1.12 25.44
N GLY A 147 -14.06 1.14 25.40
CA GLY A 147 -13.30 2.32 24.98
C GLY A 147 -13.74 2.82 23.61
N ASP A 148 -13.70 4.13 23.41
CA ASP A 148 -13.97 4.78 22.13
C ASP A 148 -13.23 4.03 21.01
N VAL A 149 -13.95 3.64 19.94
CA VAL A 149 -13.37 2.88 18.82
C VAL A 149 -12.15 3.60 18.24
N VAL A 150 -12.18 4.93 18.25
CA VAL A 150 -11.09 5.79 17.78
C VAL A 150 -9.81 5.55 18.59
N ASP A 151 -9.91 5.48 19.92
CA ASP A 151 -8.75 5.24 20.79
C ASP A 151 -8.17 3.82 20.61
N VAL A 152 -9.00 2.87 20.18
CA VAL A 152 -8.57 1.49 19.90
C VAL A 152 -7.81 1.37 18.57
N ILE A 153 -8.28 2.06 17.53
CA ILE A 153 -7.72 1.93 16.17
C ILE A 153 -6.53 2.86 15.92
N LEU A 154 -6.50 4.05 16.54
CA LEU A 154 -5.44 5.04 16.36
C LEU A 154 -4.19 4.65 17.18
N LYS A 155 -3.02 4.77 16.55
CA LYS A 155 -1.69 4.50 17.12
C LYS A 155 -0.72 5.58 16.69
N ILE A 156 0.22 5.91 17.55
CA ILE A 156 1.28 6.88 17.29
C ILE A 156 2.58 6.10 17.12
N VAL A 157 3.29 6.38 16.03
CA VAL A 157 4.61 5.80 15.73
C VAL A 157 5.68 6.79 16.22
N PRO A 158 6.68 6.34 16.99
CA PRO A 158 7.79 7.21 17.38
C PRO A 158 8.71 7.48 16.19
N PRO A 159 9.42 8.63 16.16
CA PRO A 159 10.40 8.92 15.12
C PRO A 159 11.57 7.94 15.16
N LEU A 160 12.09 7.60 13.98
CA LEU A 160 13.41 7.03 13.80
C LEU A 160 14.41 8.19 13.64
N LYS A 161 15.52 8.13 14.37
CA LYS A 161 16.59 9.15 14.33
C LYS A 161 16.11 10.51 14.87
N ASN A 162 16.64 11.61 14.33
CA ASN A 162 16.45 12.98 14.84
C ASN A 162 15.23 13.70 14.22
N ARG A 163 14.10 12.99 14.03
CA ARG A 163 12.87 13.59 13.50
C ARG A 163 11.93 14.03 14.63
N PRO A 164 11.03 15.01 14.40
CA PRO A 164 10.03 15.41 15.39
C PRO A 164 9.10 14.24 15.74
N GLN A 165 8.61 14.23 16.99
CA GLN A 165 7.47 13.39 17.32
C GLN A 165 6.20 13.94 16.66
N VAL A 166 5.24 13.05 16.38
CA VAL A 166 3.88 13.45 15.96
C VAL A 166 3.31 14.45 16.96
N SER A 167 2.85 15.59 16.47
CA SER A 167 2.31 16.67 17.29
C SER A 167 0.97 16.29 17.93
N ALA A 168 0.71 16.82 19.12
CA ALA A 168 -0.58 16.66 19.79
C ALA A 168 -1.73 17.23 18.92
N THR A 169 -1.47 18.31 18.18
CA THR A 169 -2.44 18.91 17.26
C THR A 169 -2.89 17.93 16.18
N LEU A 170 -1.97 17.24 15.50
CA LEU A 170 -2.35 16.25 14.50
C LEU A 170 -3.13 15.08 15.12
N VAL A 171 -2.74 14.64 16.32
CA VAL A 171 -3.46 13.58 17.05
C VAL A 171 -4.91 14.00 17.33
N ASP A 172 -5.12 15.22 17.83
CA ASP A 172 -6.46 15.72 18.17
C ASP A 172 -7.32 15.95 16.93
N GLN A 173 -6.74 16.47 15.85
CA GLN A 173 -7.40 16.63 14.56
C GLN A 173 -7.81 15.28 13.97
N ALA A 174 -6.92 14.29 13.94
CA ALA A 174 -7.22 12.96 13.45
C ALA A 174 -8.31 12.26 14.28
N LYS A 175 -8.28 12.40 15.61
CA LYS A 175 -9.34 11.88 16.47
C LYS A 175 -10.69 12.56 16.20
N THR A 176 -10.68 13.87 15.96
CA THR A 176 -11.90 14.63 15.63
C THR A 176 -12.48 14.16 14.30
N ALA A 177 -11.65 14.11 13.26
CA ALA A 177 -12.01 13.62 11.94
C ALA A 177 -12.58 12.18 11.97
N LEU A 178 -11.94 11.28 12.71
CA LEU A 178 -12.43 9.91 12.85
C LEU A 178 -13.81 9.83 13.50
N ARG A 179 -14.12 10.71 14.46
CA ARG A 179 -15.42 10.72 15.14
C ARG A 179 -16.56 11.24 14.26
N GLU A 180 -16.28 11.81 13.09
CA GLU A 180 -17.30 12.16 12.11
C GLU A 180 -17.86 10.92 11.39
N TYR A 181 -17.11 9.82 11.39
CA TYR A 181 -17.57 8.55 10.82
C TYR A 181 -18.47 7.79 11.80
N PRO A 182 -19.53 7.11 11.32
CA PRO A 182 -20.33 6.22 12.15
C PRO A 182 -19.44 5.16 12.83
N PRO A 183 -19.57 4.93 14.15
CA PRO A 183 -18.73 3.95 14.86
C PRO A 183 -18.82 2.53 14.28
N GLU A 184 -19.98 2.11 13.78
CA GLU A 184 -20.16 0.80 13.15
C GLU A 184 -19.43 0.69 11.81
N LEU A 185 -19.31 1.80 11.07
CA LEU A 185 -18.51 1.87 9.86
C LEU A 185 -17.02 1.72 10.21
N LEU A 186 -16.52 2.47 11.19
CA LEU A 186 -15.14 2.33 11.67
C LEU A 186 -14.83 0.92 12.19
N LYS A 187 -15.77 0.26 12.86
CA LYS A 187 -15.59 -1.14 13.30
C LYS A 187 -15.52 -2.13 12.14
N LYS A 188 -16.22 -1.85 11.02
CA LYS A 188 -16.13 -2.67 9.80
C LYS A 188 -14.81 -2.49 9.09
N VAL A 189 -14.24 -1.28 9.13
CA VAL A 189 -12.89 -1.01 8.64
C VAL A 189 -11.90 -1.63 9.62
N ARG A 190 -11.42 -2.84 9.32
CA ARG A 190 -10.55 -3.62 10.23
C ARG A 190 -9.08 -3.13 10.20
N CYS A 191 -8.89 -1.81 10.16
CA CYS A 191 -7.58 -1.17 10.10
C CYS A 191 -7.11 -0.68 11.46
N LYS A 192 -5.79 -0.72 11.66
CA LYS A 192 -5.14 0.26 12.54
C LYS A 192 -4.81 1.51 11.74
N ILE A 193 -4.79 2.64 12.44
CA ILE A 193 -4.42 3.93 11.86
C ILE A 193 -3.17 4.37 12.60
N TRP A 194 -2.07 4.55 11.87
CA TRP A 194 -0.79 4.98 12.39
C TRP A 194 -0.53 6.42 12.01
N LEU A 195 -0.52 7.30 13.00
CA LEU A 195 0.08 8.62 12.84
C LEU A 195 1.58 8.48 13.03
N THR A 196 2.36 8.94 12.06
CA THR A 196 3.81 8.80 12.04
C THR A 196 4.45 10.12 11.65
N PRO A 197 5.69 10.43 12.08
CA PRO A 197 6.35 11.63 11.61
C PRO A 197 6.54 11.57 10.08
N THR A 198 7.09 10.47 9.57
CA THR A 198 7.24 10.22 8.13
C THR A 198 6.90 8.76 7.78
N MET A 199 6.67 8.47 6.49
CA MET A 199 6.45 7.10 6.02
C MET A 199 7.65 6.19 6.36
N VAL A 200 8.86 6.73 6.30
CA VAL A 200 10.11 6.02 6.63
C VAL A 200 10.17 5.62 8.11
N ASP A 201 9.53 6.37 9.01
CA ASP A 201 9.47 5.98 10.43
C ASP A 201 8.58 4.75 10.65
N LYS A 202 7.53 4.61 9.84
CA LYS A 202 6.62 3.46 9.88
C LYS A 202 7.12 2.28 9.06
N GLU A 203 7.74 2.54 7.91
CA GLU A 203 8.23 1.58 6.91
C GLU A 203 9.66 1.91 6.46
N PRO A 204 10.69 1.75 7.31
CA PRO A 204 12.07 2.14 6.99
C PRO A 204 12.71 1.35 5.82
N GLY A 205 12.08 0.29 5.34
CA GLY A 205 12.52 -0.43 4.14
C GLY A 205 12.04 0.17 2.81
N MET A 206 11.14 1.16 2.85
CA MET A 206 10.46 1.70 1.66
C MET A 206 11.09 2.99 1.11
N GLU A 207 12.06 3.57 1.80
CA GLU A 207 12.52 4.95 1.57
C GLU A 207 12.85 5.30 0.12
N ASN A 208 13.42 4.38 -0.66
CA ASN A 208 13.87 4.65 -2.03
C ASN A 208 12.98 4.01 -3.11
N GLN A 209 11.82 3.47 -2.73
CA GLN A 209 10.88 2.88 -3.68
C GLN A 209 9.90 3.96 -4.15
N GLN A 210 9.58 3.99 -5.44
CA GLN A 210 8.63 4.94 -6.03
C GLN A 210 7.19 4.41 -5.92
N PRO A 211 6.27 5.14 -5.26
CA PRO A 211 4.86 4.77 -5.22
C PRO A 211 4.22 4.82 -6.61
N ALA A 212 3.17 4.02 -6.82
CA ALA A 212 2.39 4.11 -8.05
C ALA A 212 1.77 5.51 -8.19
N GLY A 213 1.87 6.11 -9.38
CA GLY A 213 1.31 7.45 -9.67
C GLY A 213 2.25 8.62 -9.35
N TYR A 214 3.41 8.38 -8.73
CA TYR A 214 4.37 9.43 -8.42
C TYR A 214 5.21 9.79 -9.64
N MET A 215 5.59 11.06 -9.78
CA MET A 215 6.53 11.50 -10.81
C MET A 215 7.91 10.85 -10.60
N GLU A 216 8.63 10.63 -11.70
CA GLU A 216 9.99 10.07 -11.67
C GLU A 216 10.89 10.86 -10.71
N GLY A 217 11.53 10.17 -9.78
CA GLY A 217 12.39 10.78 -8.76
C GLY A 217 11.72 11.04 -7.42
N HIS A 218 10.41 10.83 -7.26
CA HIS A 218 9.77 10.82 -5.95
C HIS A 218 9.63 9.38 -5.41
N THR A 219 9.71 9.22 -4.10
CA THR A 219 9.75 7.92 -3.42
C THR A 219 8.77 7.89 -2.25
N TYR A 220 8.72 6.81 -1.47
CA TYR A 220 7.96 6.81 -0.22
C TYR A 220 8.43 7.85 0.79
N LYS A 221 9.60 8.48 0.60
CA LYS A 221 9.98 9.71 1.33
C LYS A 221 9.02 10.87 1.10
N ASP A 222 8.39 10.92 -0.06
CA ASP A 222 7.42 11.94 -0.47
C ASP A 222 5.98 11.54 -0.12
N CYS A 223 5.75 10.38 0.49
CA CYS A 223 4.42 9.81 0.65
C CYS A 223 3.73 10.33 1.92
N PRO A 224 2.65 11.12 1.82
CA PRO A 224 1.99 11.75 2.96
C PRO A 224 1.07 10.77 3.70
N GLY A 225 0.65 9.68 3.05
CA GLY A 225 -0.18 8.65 3.64
C GLY A 225 -0.37 7.49 2.68
N MET A 226 -0.84 6.37 3.22
CA MET A 226 -1.11 5.17 2.45
C MET A 226 -2.08 4.27 3.18
N PHE A 227 -3.05 3.74 2.44
CA PHE A 227 -3.79 2.54 2.77
C PHE A 227 -3.14 1.29 2.18
N TYR A 228 -3.02 0.24 3.00
CA TYR A 228 -2.74 -1.12 2.56
C TYR A 228 -3.56 -2.12 3.36
N SER A 229 -3.63 -3.38 2.91
CA SER A 229 -4.36 -4.45 3.60
C SER A 229 -3.75 -4.75 4.97
N GLY A 230 -4.18 -4.01 6.00
CA GLY A 230 -3.73 -4.11 7.39
C GLY A 230 -3.81 -2.79 8.17
N GLY A 231 -3.79 -1.65 7.48
CA GLY A 231 -4.02 -0.36 8.11
C GLY A 231 -3.77 0.85 7.22
N ILE A 232 -3.86 2.01 7.85
CA ILE A 232 -3.68 3.32 7.23
C ILE A 232 -2.49 4.00 7.91
N VAL A 233 -1.60 4.56 7.12
CA VAL A 233 -0.49 5.40 7.60
C VAL A 233 -0.80 6.83 7.21
N VAL A 234 -0.63 7.76 8.14
CA VAL A 234 -0.74 9.20 7.90
C VAL A 234 0.50 9.87 8.48
N CYS A 235 1.19 10.62 7.63
CA CYS A 235 2.43 11.30 7.97
C CYS A 235 2.16 12.76 8.34
N GLU A 236 2.88 13.27 9.34
CA GLU A 236 2.92 14.72 9.59
C GLU A 236 3.91 15.45 8.68
N TYR A 237 4.95 14.73 8.23
CA TYR A 237 6.02 15.25 7.41
C TYR A 237 6.39 14.30 6.26
N THR A 238 6.91 14.86 5.18
CA THR A 238 7.61 14.16 4.09
C THR A 238 9.08 14.56 4.09
N ILE A 239 9.97 13.69 3.62
CA ILE A 239 11.43 13.94 3.56
C ILE A 239 11.83 14.46 2.17
N GLY A 240 11.14 14.00 1.14
CA GLY A 240 11.55 14.25 -0.25
C GLY A 240 12.95 13.73 -0.57
N ASN A 241 13.60 14.37 -1.56
CA ASN A 241 14.94 13.98 -2.03
C ASN A 241 16.09 14.60 -1.23
N GLY A 242 15.80 15.44 -0.25
CA GLY A 242 16.77 16.05 0.67
C GLY A 242 17.03 15.20 1.92
N PHE A 243 17.78 15.78 2.87
CA PHE A 243 17.91 15.24 4.24
C PHE A 243 16.95 15.90 5.24
N ASP A 244 16.35 17.03 4.85
CA ASP A 244 15.38 17.77 5.65
C ASP A 244 13.96 17.20 5.48
N TRP A 245 13.01 17.67 6.31
CA TRP A 245 11.61 17.25 6.24
C TRP A 245 10.68 18.45 6.19
N ASP A 246 9.64 18.33 5.39
CA ASP A 246 8.60 19.34 5.18
C ASP A 246 7.27 18.85 5.77
N ARG A 247 6.46 19.78 6.31
CA ARG A 247 5.12 19.44 6.79
C ARG A 247 4.23 19.03 5.61
N VAL A 248 3.44 17.98 5.81
CA VAL A 248 2.35 17.65 4.90
C VAL A 248 1.31 18.76 4.95
N ASP A 249 0.87 19.23 3.77
CA ASP A 249 -0.07 20.35 3.64
C ASP A 249 -1.44 20.03 4.27
N ASP A 250 -1.96 18.83 4.03
CA ASP A 250 -3.26 18.38 4.56
C ASP A 250 -3.25 16.89 4.97
N PRO A 251 -2.70 16.56 6.16
CA PRO A 251 -2.69 15.20 6.66
C PRO A 251 -4.08 14.68 7.03
N ILE A 252 -5.07 15.56 7.27
CA ILE A 252 -6.45 15.15 7.59
C ILE A 252 -7.21 14.80 6.33
N GLY A 253 -7.09 15.60 5.26
CA GLY A 253 -7.58 15.21 3.93
C GLY A 253 -6.98 13.88 3.47
N THR A 254 -5.68 13.69 3.70
CA THR A 254 -5.00 12.40 3.44
C THR A 254 -5.66 11.27 4.25
N LEU A 255 -5.89 11.45 5.56
CA LEU A 255 -6.58 10.45 6.39
C LEU A 255 -7.96 10.08 5.82
N HIS A 256 -8.75 11.06 5.39
CA HIS A 256 -10.08 10.81 4.83
C HIS A 256 -10.05 10.05 3.50
N HIS A 257 -9.11 10.41 2.62
CA HIS A 257 -8.89 9.72 1.35
C HIS A 257 -8.50 8.25 1.59
N GLU A 258 -7.51 7.98 2.45
CA GLU A 258 -7.08 6.61 2.77
C GLU A 258 -8.15 5.79 3.50
N LEU A 259 -8.97 6.44 4.35
CA LEU A 259 -10.17 5.81 4.92
C LEU A 259 -11.18 5.45 3.83
N GLY A 260 -11.29 6.25 2.78
CA GLY A 260 -12.10 5.95 1.61
C GLY A 260 -11.69 4.62 0.96
N HIS A 261 -10.39 4.43 0.68
CA HIS A 261 -9.88 3.15 0.17
C HIS A 261 -10.12 1.99 1.14
N ALA A 262 -9.91 2.21 2.44
CA ALA A 262 -10.14 1.19 3.44
C ALA A 262 -11.62 0.77 3.51
N ILE A 263 -12.54 1.74 3.48
CA ILE A 263 -13.98 1.49 3.47
C ILE A 263 -14.38 0.73 2.21
N ASP A 264 -13.88 1.16 1.04
CA ASP A 264 -14.13 0.47 -0.21
C ASP A 264 -13.74 -1.02 -0.12
N TYR A 265 -12.49 -1.28 0.26
CA TYR A 265 -11.94 -2.64 0.39
C TYR A 265 -12.71 -3.50 1.40
N TYR A 266 -12.88 -3.03 2.63
CA TYR A 266 -13.52 -3.83 3.70
C TYR A 266 -15.03 -3.99 3.54
N MET A 267 -15.67 -3.17 2.71
CA MET A 267 -17.07 -3.35 2.33
C MET A 267 -17.25 -4.19 1.07
N GLY A 268 -16.20 -4.88 0.62
CA GLY A 268 -16.24 -5.81 -0.50
C GLY A 268 -15.95 -5.15 -1.85
N THR A 269 -15.10 -4.13 -1.85
CA THR A 269 -14.67 -3.37 -3.03
C THR A 269 -15.88 -2.85 -3.81
N ILE A 270 -16.62 -1.94 -3.17
CA ILE A 270 -17.82 -1.31 -3.72
C ILE A 270 -17.53 -0.70 -5.09
N SER A 271 -16.37 -0.05 -5.25
CA SER A 271 -15.91 0.58 -6.49
C SER A 271 -15.81 -0.39 -7.67
N GLU A 272 -15.70 -1.69 -7.41
CA GLU A 272 -15.64 -2.73 -8.44
C GLU A 272 -16.98 -3.40 -8.75
N THR A 273 -18.02 -3.11 -7.98
CA THR A 273 -19.35 -3.66 -8.22
C THR A 273 -19.95 -3.13 -9.53
N GLU A 274 -20.75 -3.96 -10.20
CA GLU A 274 -21.43 -3.56 -11.45
C GLU A 274 -22.33 -2.32 -11.25
N GLU A 275 -23.02 -2.24 -10.11
CA GLU A 275 -23.87 -1.09 -9.75
C GLU A 275 -23.05 0.20 -9.66
N TYR A 276 -21.90 0.16 -8.99
CA TYR A 276 -21.01 1.32 -8.88
C TYR A 276 -20.38 1.69 -10.22
N LYS A 277 -19.78 0.71 -10.92
CA LYS A 277 -19.13 0.94 -12.22
C LYS A 277 -20.10 1.52 -13.24
N HIS A 278 -21.34 1.05 -13.25
CA HIS A 278 -22.37 1.59 -14.13
C HIS A 278 -22.67 3.07 -13.83
N ALA A 279 -22.88 3.42 -12.55
CA ALA A 279 -23.11 4.81 -12.13
C ALA A 279 -21.90 5.71 -12.42
N TYR A 280 -20.69 5.24 -12.11
CA TYR A 280 -19.43 5.91 -12.38
C TYR A 280 -19.27 6.23 -13.87
N LEU A 281 -19.47 5.26 -14.76
CA LEU A 281 -19.35 5.47 -16.21
C LEU A 281 -20.41 6.43 -16.76
N LEU A 282 -21.63 6.41 -16.21
CA LEU A 282 -22.67 7.37 -16.57
C LEU A 282 -22.29 8.79 -16.16
N ASP A 283 -21.78 8.98 -14.94
CA ASP A 283 -21.28 10.28 -14.46
C ASP A 283 -20.11 10.76 -15.34
N CYS A 284 -19.10 9.91 -15.59
CA CYS A 284 -17.98 10.22 -16.48
C CYS A 284 -18.42 10.68 -17.88
N GLY A 285 -19.48 10.10 -18.42
CA GLY A 285 -20.06 10.44 -19.71
C GLY A 285 -20.85 11.76 -19.73
N GLN A 286 -21.28 12.25 -18.57
CA GLN A 286 -22.03 13.50 -18.44
C GLN A 286 -21.13 14.73 -18.27
N ILE A 287 -19.86 14.56 -17.90
CA ILE A 287 -18.91 15.65 -17.73
C ILE A 287 -18.47 16.18 -19.11
N ARG A 288 -19.07 17.29 -19.54
CA ARG A 288 -18.82 17.96 -20.83
C ARG A 288 -17.77 19.07 -20.79
N ASP A 289 -17.49 19.61 -19.60
CA ASP A 289 -16.58 20.74 -19.43
C ASP A 289 -15.12 20.24 -19.45
N ASP A 290 -14.37 20.60 -20.49
CA ASP A 290 -12.97 20.18 -20.68
C ASP A 290 -12.04 20.67 -19.56
N TYR A 291 -12.30 21.84 -18.97
CA TYR A 291 -11.53 22.33 -17.83
C TYR A 291 -11.73 21.41 -16.63
N VAL A 292 -12.98 21.06 -16.31
CA VAL A 292 -13.28 20.10 -15.24
C VAL A 292 -12.61 18.75 -15.54
N ARG A 293 -12.82 18.20 -16.75
CA ARG A 293 -12.22 16.91 -17.16
C ARG A 293 -10.71 16.89 -16.98
N SER A 294 -10.01 17.98 -17.31
CA SER A 294 -8.56 18.08 -17.14
C SER A 294 -8.13 18.07 -15.68
N LYS A 295 -8.91 18.69 -14.79
CA LYS A 295 -8.61 18.80 -13.36
C LYS A 295 -8.84 17.49 -12.61
N ILE A 296 -9.86 16.73 -13.00
CA ILE A 296 -10.20 15.46 -12.34
C ILE A 296 -9.81 14.24 -13.18
N ALA A 297 -8.92 14.40 -14.17
CA ALA A 297 -8.56 13.35 -15.13
C ALA A 297 -8.11 12.04 -14.46
N TYR A 298 -7.42 12.14 -13.32
CA TYR A 298 -6.98 10.98 -12.54
C TYR A 298 -8.16 10.11 -12.07
N TYR A 299 -9.25 10.73 -11.63
CA TYR A 299 -10.49 10.07 -11.19
C TYR A 299 -11.39 9.64 -12.35
N LEU A 300 -11.04 9.96 -13.60
CA LEU A 300 -11.80 9.59 -14.82
C LEU A 300 -11.18 8.40 -15.56
N GLN A 301 -10.14 7.77 -15.00
CA GLN A 301 -9.50 6.60 -15.60
C GLN A 301 -10.53 5.46 -15.77
N LYS A 302 -10.48 4.78 -16.92
CA LYS A 302 -11.44 3.71 -17.25
C LYS A 302 -11.03 2.34 -16.75
N ASP A 303 -9.77 2.19 -16.35
CA ASP A 303 -9.30 0.98 -15.70
C ASP A 303 -9.75 0.96 -14.23
N VAL A 304 -9.28 -0.01 -13.46
CA VAL A 304 -9.66 -0.15 -12.05
C VAL A 304 -9.22 1.05 -11.19
N ARG A 305 -8.24 1.86 -11.60
CA ARG A 305 -7.76 2.96 -10.74
C ARG A 305 -8.78 4.08 -10.60
N GLY A 306 -9.39 4.52 -11.70
CA GLY A 306 -10.33 5.64 -11.68
C GLY A 306 -11.50 5.44 -10.70
N PRO A 307 -12.23 4.31 -10.75
CA PRO A 307 -13.30 4.00 -9.80
C PRO A 307 -12.84 3.95 -8.33
N HIS A 308 -11.67 3.38 -8.04
CA HIS A 308 -11.14 3.28 -6.66
C HIS A 308 -10.76 4.66 -6.09
N GLU A 309 -10.07 5.46 -6.89
CA GLU A 309 -9.67 6.83 -6.54
C GLU A 309 -10.88 7.75 -6.42
N CYS A 310 -11.85 7.63 -7.34
CA CYS A 310 -13.12 8.35 -7.28
C CYS A 310 -13.89 7.99 -6.00
N PHE A 311 -13.95 6.71 -5.62
CA PHE A 311 -14.58 6.30 -4.36
C PHE A 311 -13.91 6.97 -3.16
N ALA A 312 -12.58 6.89 -3.08
CA ALA A 312 -11.82 7.46 -1.97
C ALA A 312 -12.05 8.97 -1.84
N GLU A 313 -12.03 9.68 -2.96
CA GLU A 313 -12.24 11.13 -2.99
C GLU A 313 -13.67 11.53 -2.64
N LEU A 314 -14.68 10.78 -3.08
CA LEU A 314 -16.07 11.05 -2.70
C LEU A 314 -16.31 10.80 -1.21
N MET A 315 -15.60 9.84 -0.61
CA MET A 315 -15.60 9.65 0.84
C MET A 315 -14.89 10.80 1.55
N CYS A 316 -13.79 11.31 0.98
CA CYS A 316 -13.12 12.51 1.46
C CYS A 316 -14.04 13.73 1.44
N ALA A 317 -14.72 14.00 0.32
CA ALA A 317 -15.68 15.09 0.22
C ALA A 317 -16.83 14.98 1.23
N LYS A 318 -17.29 13.76 1.52
CA LYS A 318 -18.40 13.51 2.43
C LYS A 318 -18.05 13.74 3.90
N PHE A 319 -16.85 13.35 4.32
CA PHE A 319 -16.45 13.32 5.75
C PHE A 319 -15.32 14.28 6.12
N GLY A 320 -14.58 14.83 5.16
CA GLY A 320 -13.48 15.78 5.42
C GLY A 320 -13.91 17.23 5.55
N GLY A 321 -15.17 17.52 5.24
CA GLY A 321 -15.66 18.90 5.11
C GLY A 321 -15.06 19.61 3.90
N ARG A 322 -15.70 20.70 3.45
CA ARG A 322 -15.16 21.52 2.37
C ARG A 322 -14.03 22.38 2.92
N SER A 323 -12.78 22.02 2.64
CA SER A 323 -11.63 22.83 3.06
C SER A 323 -11.65 24.17 2.29
N GLY A 324 -11.61 25.27 3.04
CA GLY A 324 -11.74 26.63 2.48
C GLY A 324 -10.71 26.92 1.38
N ALA A 325 -11.21 27.38 0.23
CA ALA A 325 -10.51 27.99 -0.91
C ALA A 325 -9.38 27.19 -1.62
N LYS A 326 -8.90 26.07 -1.07
CA LYS A 326 -7.73 25.36 -1.59
C LYS A 326 -8.05 24.07 -2.34
N ASP A 327 -9.00 23.26 -1.90
CA ASP A 327 -9.26 21.97 -2.57
C ASP A 327 -10.40 22.03 -3.59
N LYS A 328 -10.14 22.75 -4.68
CA LYS A 328 -11.08 22.83 -5.81
C LYS A 328 -11.26 21.47 -6.50
N THR A 329 -10.34 20.53 -6.33
CA THR A 329 -10.39 19.23 -7.01
C THR A 329 -11.41 18.32 -6.33
N THR A 330 -11.36 18.18 -5.00
CA THR A 330 -12.36 17.41 -4.24
C THR A 330 -13.78 17.91 -4.50
N ASP A 331 -13.98 19.24 -4.47
CA ASP A 331 -15.29 19.85 -4.79
C ASP A 331 -15.75 19.56 -6.22
N MET A 332 -14.82 19.56 -7.20
CA MET A 332 -15.13 19.21 -8.58
C MET A 332 -15.50 17.73 -8.73
N VAL A 333 -14.81 16.82 -8.03
CA VAL A 333 -15.16 15.40 -8.00
C VAL A 333 -16.55 15.23 -7.37
N ASP A 334 -16.79 15.81 -6.19
CA ASP A 334 -18.10 15.73 -5.54
C ASP A 334 -19.24 16.20 -6.44
N ALA A 335 -19.07 17.33 -7.14
CA ALA A 335 -20.07 17.85 -8.06
C ALA A 335 -20.27 16.99 -9.32
N SER A 336 -19.22 16.31 -9.77
CA SER A 336 -19.22 15.57 -11.05
C SER A 336 -19.79 14.16 -10.98
N PHE A 337 -19.92 13.57 -9.78
CA PHE A 337 -20.32 12.17 -9.61
C PHE A 337 -21.61 11.95 -8.79
N PRO A 338 -22.74 12.60 -9.15
CA PRO A 338 -23.97 12.51 -8.37
C PRO A 338 -24.63 11.13 -8.36
N LEU A 339 -24.52 10.33 -9.43
CA LEU A 339 -25.09 8.98 -9.47
C LEU A 339 -24.26 8.03 -8.62
N THR A 340 -22.95 8.12 -8.74
CA THR A 340 -21.97 7.32 -8.01
C THR A 340 -22.11 7.54 -6.50
N LYS A 341 -22.26 8.80 -6.06
CA LYS A 341 -22.53 9.12 -4.65
C LYS A 341 -23.77 8.44 -4.11
N LYS A 342 -24.87 8.37 -4.87
CA LYS A 342 -26.09 7.67 -4.42
C LYS A 342 -25.84 6.19 -4.17
N VAL A 343 -24.98 5.55 -4.97
CA VAL A 343 -24.59 4.15 -4.74
C VAL A 343 -23.80 4.02 -3.44
N ILE A 344 -22.84 4.92 -3.20
CA ILE A 344 -22.06 4.96 -1.94
C ILE A 344 -23.00 5.14 -0.74
N GLU A 345 -23.90 6.13 -0.78
CA GLU A 345 -24.84 6.43 0.31
C GLU A 345 -25.74 5.24 0.64
N LYS A 346 -26.31 4.59 -0.38
CA LYS A 346 -27.10 3.37 -0.21
C LYS A 346 -26.31 2.27 0.49
N ARG A 347 -25.01 2.12 0.17
CA ARG A 347 -24.13 1.11 0.80
C ARG A 347 -23.80 1.48 2.25
N LEU A 348 -23.57 2.75 2.54
CA LEU A 348 -23.30 3.24 3.90
C LEU A 348 -24.54 3.12 4.81
N ASP A 349 -25.73 3.47 4.31
CA ASP A 349 -26.99 3.37 5.06
C ASP A 349 -27.31 1.92 5.45
N ALA A 350 -26.90 0.93 4.64
CA ALA A 350 -27.03 -0.49 4.98
C ALA A 350 -26.14 -0.93 6.17
N VAL A 351 -25.08 -0.18 6.47
CA VAL A 351 -24.16 -0.45 7.59
C VAL A 351 -24.56 0.30 8.85
N SER A 352 -25.14 1.49 8.69
CA SER A 352 -25.54 2.36 9.80
C SER A 352 -26.85 3.03 9.44
N PRO A 353 -27.98 2.30 9.50
CA PRO A 353 -29.27 2.89 9.18
C PRO A 353 -29.53 4.07 10.11
N LYS A 354 -29.93 5.20 9.54
CA LYS A 354 -30.31 6.39 10.31
C LYS A 354 -31.39 5.96 11.31
N LYS A 355 -31.17 6.22 12.60
CA LYS A 355 -32.25 6.11 13.58
C LYS A 355 -33.26 7.19 13.22
N ASN A 356 -34.44 6.77 12.76
CA ASN A 356 -35.58 7.65 12.53
C ASN A 356 -36.01 8.36 13.82
#